data_AF-S7XPA3-F1
#
_entry.id   AF-S7XPA3-F1
#
_cell.length_a   1.000
_cell.length_b   1.000
_cell.length_c   1.000
_cell.angle_alpha   90.00
_cell.angle_beta   90.00
_cell.angle_gamma   90.00
#
_symmetry.space_group_name_H-M   'P 1'
#
loop_
_entity.id
_entity.type
_entity.pdbx_description
1 polymer ?
#
loop_
_entity_poly.entity_id
_entity_poly.type
_entity_poly.pdbx_seq_one_letter_code
_entity_poly.pdbx_strand_id
1 'polypeptide(L)'
;MFLRLKQAFPHYHVLTQVAFSALITSDHYKIRSKFNRKVTDFVLLNKDMKVVVIIELDDPSHLGKEQEDKQRDQMLQEAGYDVIRYTEIPSIKQLQMDIRS
;
A
#
# COMPACT_ATOMS: atom_id res chain seq x y z
N MET A 1 -1.90 -12.18 -5.05
CA MET A 1 -0.93 -11.37 -4.28
C MET A 1 -0.67 -11.90 -2.87
N PHE A 2 -1.66 -11.98 -1.96
CA PHE A 2 -1.46 -12.37 -0.55
C PHE A 2 -0.52 -13.56 -0.29
N LEU A 3 -0.78 -14.71 -0.93
CA LEU A 3 0.06 -15.90 -0.78
C LEU A 3 1.51 -15.68 -1.24
N ARG A 4 1.71 -14.87 -2.30
CA ARG A 4 3.05 -14.51 -2.79
C ARG A 4 3.82 -13.69 -1.75
N LEU A 5 3.17 -12.70 -1.12
CA LEU A 5 3.78 -11.91 -0.05
C LEU A 5 4.14 -12.77 1.17
N LYS A 6 3.24 -13.67 1.58
CA LYS A 6 3.52 -14.62 2.68
C LYS A 6 4.67 -15.56 2.38
N GLN A 7 4.83 -15.99 1.13
CA GLN A 7 5.95 -16.84 0.69
C GLN A 7 7.26 -16.05 0.59
N ALA A 8 7.22 -14.83 0.06
CA ALA A 8 8.39 -13.97 -0.09
C ALA A 8 8.93 -13.47 1.24
N PHE A 9 8.05 -13.17 2.20
CA PHE A 9 8.38 -12.60 3.51
C PHE A 9 7.71 -13.40 4.64
N PRO A 10 8.18 -14.64 4.91
CA PRO A 10 7.52 -15.55 5.87
C PRO A 10 7.47 -15.01 7.30
N HIS A 11 8.42 -14.13 7.66
CA HIS A 11 8.52 -13.53 8.98
C HIS A 11 7.83 -12.17 9.12
N TYR A 12 7.14 -11.72 8.08
CA TYR A 12 6.42 -10.45 8.05
C TYR A 12 4.91 -10.71 8.18
N HIS A 13 4.19 -9.66 8.59
CA HIS A 13 2.73 -9.66 8.62
C HIS A 13 2.20 -8.99 7.35
N VAL A 14 1.20 -9.62 6.74
CA VAL A 14 0.51 -9.08 5.57
C VAL A 14 -0.89 -8.71 6.01
N LEU A 15 -1.19 -7.42 6.04
CA LEU A 15 -2.56 -6.92 6.22
C LEU A 15 -3.19 -6.73 4.84
N THR A 16 -4.49 -7.00 4.73
CA THR A 16 -5.25 -6.85 3.49
C THR A 16 -6.35 -5.81 3.68
N GLN A 17 -6.62 -4.99 2.67
CA GLN A 17 -7.70 -4.00 2.71
C GLN A 17 -7.58 -3.08 3.94
N VAL A 18 -6.45 -2.38 4.06
CA VAL A 18 -6.18 -1.49 5.20
C VAL A 18 -6.71 -0.09 4.90
N ALA A 19 -7.59 0.41 5.76
CA ALA A 19 -8.12 1.76 5.66
C ALA A 19 -7.01 2.81 5.77
N PHE A 20 -7.04 3.85 4.94
CA PHE A 20 -6.05 4.93 4.99
C PHE A 20 -6.03 5.63 6.35
N SER A 21 -7.18 5.70 7.04
CA SER A 21 -7.28 6.29 8.38
C SER A 21 -6.52 5.50 9.47
N ALA A 22 -6.12 4.26 9.19
CA ALA A 22 -5.24 3.49 10.08
C ALA A 22 -3.74 3.82 9.84
N LEU A 23 -3.41 4.44 8.70
CA LEU A 23 -2.05 4.73 8.26
C LEU A 23 -1.72 6.22 8.41
N ILE A 24 -2.68 7.09 8.11
CA ILE A 24 -2.52 8.55 8.11
C ILE A 24 -3.46 9.18 9.13
N THR A 25 -2.97 10.17 9.86
CA THR A 25 -3.74 11.04 10.73
C THR A 25 -3.63 12.50 10.27
N SER A 26 -4.69 13.28 10.48
CA SER A 26 -4.71 14.72 10.23
C SER A 26 -5.76 15.39 11.11
N ASP A 27 -5.40 16.50 11.74
CA ASP A 27 -6.30 17.30 12.58
C ASP A 27 -7.29 18.15 11.75
N HIS A 28 -7.04 18.28 10.44
CA HIS A 28 -7.90 19.04 9.54
C HIS A 28 -9.00 18.15 8.96
N TYR A 29 -10.25 18.40 9.37
CA TYR A 29 -11.44 17.65 8.92
C TYR A 29 -11.54 17.51 7.39
N LYS A 30 -11.24 18.58 6.63
CA LYS A 30 -11.27 18.57 5.16
C LYS A 30 -10.25 17.63 4.53
N ILE A 31 -9.10 17.43 5.18
CA ILE A 31 -8.06 16.48 4.72
C ILE A 31 -8.49 15.07 5.12
N ARG A 32 -8.97 14.89 6.35
CA ARG A 32 -9.47 13.61 6.88
C ARG A 32 -10.60 13.01 6.03
N SER A 33 -11.53 13.84 5.55
CA SER A 33 -12.60 13.37 4.66
C SER A 33 -12.11 12.81 3.33
N LYS A 34 -10.93 13.22 2.83
CA LYS A 34 -10.38 12.74 1.56
C LYS A 34 -9.89 11.30 1.63
N PHE A 35 -9.55 10.79 2.81
CA PHE A 35 -9.00 9.45 2.97
C PHE A 35 -9.85 8.51 3.84
N ASN A 36 -10.84 9.01 4.58
CA ASN A 36 -11.70 8.19 5.44
C ASN A 36 -12.48 7.06 4.74
N ARG A 37 -12.65 7.13 3.41
CA ARG A 37 -13.33 6.08 2.62
C ARG A 37 -12.36 5.27 1.75
N LYS A 38 -11.06 5.52 1.87
CA LYS A 38 -10.02 4.91 1.03
C LYS A 38 -9.37 3.73 1.76
N VAL A 39 -9.01 2.73 0.99
CA VAL A 39 -8.45 1.46 1.46
C VAL A 39 -7.28 1.10 0.54
N THR A 40 -6.19 0.60 1.11
CA THR A 40 -5.04 0.03 0.38
C THR A 40 -5.23 -1.47 0.22
N ASP A 41 -4.72 -2.07 -0.85
CA ASP A 41 -4.84 -3.52 -1.03
C ASP A 41 -4.05 -4.31 0.01
N PHE A 42 -2.78 -3.96 0.22
CA PHE A 42 -1.92 -4.63 1.19
C PHE A 42 -1.00 -3.66 1.93
N VAL A 43 -0.71 -4.01 3.18
CA VAL A 43 0.35 -3.38 3.98
C VAL A 43 1.24 -4.48 4.54
N LEU A 44 2.53 -4.40 4.26
CA LEU A 44 3.54 -5.30 4.80
C LEU A 44 4.10 -4.71 6.09
N LEU A 45 4.05 -5.46 7.18
CA LEU A 45 4.64 -5.08 8.46
C LEU A 45 5.81 -5.99 8.82
N ASN A 46 6.85 -5.41 9.41
CA ASN A 46 7.92 -6.20 10.03
C ASN A 46 7.45 -6.83 11.36
N LYS A 47 8.36 -7.56 12.03
CA LYS A 47 8.08 -8.24 13.31
C LYS A 47 7.66 -7.30 14.44
N ASP A 48 8.04 -6.02 14.36
CA ASP A 48 7.73 -4.99 15.35
C ASP A 48 6.44 -4.22 15.01
N MET A 49 5.64 -4.75 14.07
CA MET A 49 4.41 -4.14 13.57
C MET A 49 4.63 -2.76 12.93
N LYS A 50 5.83 -2.48 12.42
CA LYS A 50 6.14 -1.27 11.64
C LYS A 50 5.83 -1.50 10.17
N VAL A 51 5.21 -0.50 9.54
CA VAL A 51 4.95 -0.50 8.10
C VAL A 51 6.28 -0.48 7.36
N VAL A 52 6.45 -1.45 6.47
CA VAL A 52 7.61 -1.57 5.59
C VAL A 52 7.26 -0.97 4.23
N VAL A 53 6.10 -1.36 3.69
CA VAL A 53 5.63 -0.90 2.38
C VAL A 53 4.12 -1.07 2.27
N ILE A 54 3.50 -0.18 1.51
CA ILE A 54 2.11 -0.29 1.05
C ILE A 54 2.13 -0.81 -0.38
N ILE A 55 1.27 -1.77 -0.67
CA ILE A 55 1.23 -2.41 -1.99
C ILE A 55 -0.20 -2.30 -2.53
N GLU A 56 -0.30 -1.76 -3.75
CA GLU A 56 -1.55 -1.57 -4.49
C GLU A 56 -1.53 -2.45 -5.75
N LEU A 57 -2.70 -2.99 -6.11
CA LEU A 57 -2.91 -3.73 -7.35
C LEU A 57 -3.68 -2.84 -8.32
N ASP A 58 -3.13 -2.65 -9.51
CA ASP A 58 -3.74 -1.82 -10.55
C ASP A 58 -4.31 -2.70 -11.65
N ASP A 59 -5.54 -2.43 -12.09
CA ASP A 59 -6.07 -3.01 -13.32
C ASP A 59 -5.65 -2.11 -14.51
N PRO A 60 -5.07 -2.66 -15.59
CA PRO A 60 -4.70 -1.87 -16.78
C PRO A 60 -5.88 -1.12 -17.44
N SER A 61 -7.13 -1.40 -17.06
CA SER A 61 -8.33 -0.71 -17.55
C SER A 61 -8.64 0.65 -16.90
N HIS A 62 -7.80 1.17 -16.00
CA HIS A 62 -8.02 2.44 -15.28
C HIS A 62 -7.77 3.74 -16.09
N LEU A 63 -8.29 3.81 -17.32
CA LEU A 63 -8.37 5.06 -18.07
C LEU A 63 -9.26 6.08 -17.31
N GLY A 64 -8.66 7.18 -16.85
CA GLY A 64 -9.37 8.32 -16.26
C GLY A 64 -9.30 8.48 -14.72
N LYS A 65 -8.61 7.59 -13.99
CA LYS A 65 -8.43 7.69 -12.52
C LYS A 65 -7.03 8.11 -12.06
N GLU A 66 -6.12 8.35 -13.00
CA GLU A 66 -4.71 8.66 -12.74
C GLU A 66 -4.49 9.82 -11.75
N GLN A 67 -5.33 10.86 -11.78
CA GLN A 67 -5.21 11.98 -10.85
C GLN A 67 -5.61 11.61 -9.41
N GLU A 68 -6.61 10.76 -9.24
CA GLU A 68 -7.04 10.30 -7.91
C GLU A 68 -5.99 9.38 -7.29
N ASP A 69 -5.37 8.54 -8.12
CA ASP A 69 -4.27 7.66 -7.71
C ASP A 69 -3.01 8.46 -7.37
N LYS A 70 -2.63 9.46 -8.18
CA LYS A 70 -1.53 10.37 -7.83
C LYS A 70 -1.75 11.08 -6.50
N GLN A 71 -2.97 11.54 -6.23
CA GLN A 71 -3.27 12.17 -4.95
C GLN A 71 -3.22 11.18 -3.78
N ARG A 72 -3.60 9.90 -4.00
CA ARG A 72 -3.48 8.85 -2.97
C ARG A 72 -2.01 8.57 -2.64
N ASP A 73 -1.22 8.31 -3.67
CA ASP A 73 0.18 7.95 -3.53
C ASP A 73 0.94 9.10 -2.86
N GLN A 74 0.64 10.34 -3.27
CA GLN A 74 1.22 11.53 -2.63
C GLN A 74 0.88 11.63 -1.14
N MET A 75 -0.37 11.36 -0.72
CA MET A 75 -0.73 11.39 0.71
C MET A 75 0.03 10.34 1.52
N LEU A 76 0.20 9.13 0.98
CA LEU A 76 0.95 8.06 1.64
C LEU A 76 2.44 8.39 1.73
N GLN A 77 3.01 8.96 0.66
CA GLN A 77 4.40 9.41 0.63
C GLN A 77 4.65 10.57 1.61
N GLU A 78 3.74 11.55 1.68
CA GLU A 78 3.80 12.64 2.66
C GLU A 78 3.71 12.13 4.11
N ALA A 79 3.02 11.00 4.33
CA ALA A 79 2.98 10.31 5.61
C ALA A 79 4.23 9.43 5.88
N GLY A 80 5.19 9.39 4.95
CA GLY A 80 6.45 8.67 5.09
C GLY A 80 6.39 7.19 4.70
N TYR A 81 5.37 6.76 3.95
CA TYR A 81 5.26 5.38 3.49
C TYR A 81 5.74 5.21 2.05
N ASP A 82 6.51 4.15 1.82
CA ASP A 82 6.79 3.66 0.48
C ASP A 82 5.54 2.96 -0.09
N VAL A 83 5.25 3.23 -1.36
CA VAL A 83 4.12 2.66 -2.09
C VAL A 83 4.64 1.98 -3.35
N ILE A 84 4.31 0.70 -3.52
CA ILE A 84 4.62 -0.07 -4.74
C ILE A 84 3.33 -0.51 -5.39
N ARG A 85 3.23 -0.32 -6.71
CA ARG A 85 2.06 -0.68 -7.49
C ARG A 85 2.41 -1.80 -8.48
N TYR A 86 1.56 -2.81 -8.57
CA TYR A 86 1.71 -3.91 -9.50
C TYR A 86 0.49 -4.03 -10.42
N THR A 87 0.71 -4.02 -11.73
CA THR A 87 -0.33 -4.27 -12.75
C THR A 87 -0.59 -5.75 -12.99
N GLU A 88 0.33 -6.61 -12.55
CA GLU A 88 0.24 -8.06 -12.60
C GLU A 88 0.82 -8.68 -11.33
N ILE A 89 0.45 -9.92 -11.01
CA ILE A 89 0.95 -10.56 -9.79
C ILE A 89 2.45 -10.90 -9.95
N PRO A 90 3.37 -10.26 -9.19
CA PRO A 90 4.79 -10.47 -9.35
C PRO A 90 5.23 -11.86 -8.85
N SER A 91 6.41 -12.29 -9.32
CA SER A 91 7.09 -13.47 -8.77
C SER A 91 7.62 -13.21 -7.36
N ILE A 92 7.89 -14.28 -6.60
CA ILE A 92 8.49 -14.18 -5.26
C ILE A 92 9.83 -13.43 -5.30
N LYS A 93 10.67 -13.73 -6.30
CA LYS A 93 11.99 -13.10 -6.45
C LYS A 93 11.86 -11.61 -6.74
N GLN A 94 10.90 -11.22 -7.57
CA GLN A 94 10.64 -9.81 -7.89
C GLN A 94 10.22 -9.04 -6.63
N LEU A 95 9.27 -9.59 -5.85
CA LEU A 95 8.85 -9.00 -4.58
C LEU A 95 10.03 -8.77 -3.63
N GLN A 96 10.93 -9.74 -3.50
CA GLN A 96 12.12 -9.64 -2.65
C GLN A 96 13.15 -8.61 -3.15
N MET A 97 13.19 -8.35 -4.46
CA MET A 97 14.08 -7.33 -5.03
C MET A 97 13.53 -5.92 -4.87
N ASP A 98 12.22 -5.75 -5.08
CA ASP A 98 11.54 -4.46 -5.01
C ASP A 98 11.43 -3.96 -3.57
N ILE A 99 11.11 -4.87 -2.64
CA ILE A 99 10.93 -4.55 -1.23
C ILE A 99 12.25 -4.84 -0.52
N ARG A 100 13.07 -3.80 -0.38
CA ARG A 100 14.30 -3.86 0.40
C ARG A 100 13.94 -3.93 1.89
N SER A 101 14.01 -5.14 2.43
CA SER A 101 13.84 -5.44 3.85
C SER A 101 15.16 -5.35 4.62
#